data_AF-A0A959RZB2-F1
#
_entry.id   AF-A0A959RZB2-F1
#
_cell.length_a   1.000
_cell.length_b   1.000
_cell.length_c   1.000
_cell.angle_alpha   90.00
_cell.angle_beta   90.00
_cell.angle_gamma   90.00
#
_symmetry.space_group_name_H-M   'P 1'
#
loop_
_entity.id
_entity.type
_entity.pdbx_description
1 polymer ?
#
loop_
_entity_poly.entity_id
_entity_poly.type
_entity_poly.pdbx_seq_one_letter_code
_entity_poly.pdbx_strand_id
1 'polypeptide(L)'
;MQQFQKNLFYSLLFLFVSQITLFSQDEILTGFNEQIQFSKITPDYIEKSHKKAMNELDEKLKSIYNIPDEMRSFDNTIKAYDIALDKFNTLWGTIYLMANAHPDAATREAANNANITFAQYGNKLSLDEDLYRSFKE
;
A
#
# COMPACT_ATOMS: atom_id res chain seq x y z
N MET A 1 -46.37 18.70 14.14
CA MET A 1 -44.97 19.20 14.05
C MET A 1 -43.92 18.17 14.47
N GLN A 2 -44.12 17.40 15.56
CA GLN A 2 -43.14 16.39 16.02
C GLN A 2 -42.87 15.23 15.02
N GLN A 3 -43.89 14.74 14.31
CA GLN A 3 -43.74 13.61 13.39
C GLN A 3 -42.89 13.95 12.16
N PHE A 4 -43.00 15.20 11.66
CA PHE A 4 -42.25 15.68 10.50
C PHE A 4 -40.75 15.84 10.84
N GLN A 5 -40.43 16.32 12.04
CA GLN A 5 -39.06 16.42 12.54
C GLN A 5 -38.43 15.04 12.76
N LYS A 6 -39.20 14.06 13.25
CA LYS A 6 -38.75 12.66 13.35
C LYS A 6 -38.41 12.07 11.98
N ASN A 7 -39.29 12.25 10.99
CA ASN A 7 -39.07 11.71 9.64
C ASN A 7 -37.90 12.39 8.92
N LEU A 8 -37.67 13.69 9.16
CA LEU A 8 -36.51 14.42 8.65
C LEU A 8 -35.21 13.92 9.29
N PHE A 9 -35.22 13.60 10.59
CA PHE A 9 -34.09 13.02 11.30
C PHE A 9 -33.77 11.61 10.81
N TYR A 10 -34.78 10.75 10.59
CA TYR A 10 -34.56 9.41 10.05
C TYR A 10 -34.07 9.43 8.59
N SER A 11 -34.52 10.38 7.76
CA SER A 11 -34.03 10.57 6.40
C SER A 11 -32.56 11.04 6.36
N LEU A 12 -32.16 11.95 7.25
CA LEU A 12 -30.78 12.42 7.39
C LEU A 12 -29.86 11.33 7.96
N LEU A 13 -30.36 10.51 8.90
CA LEU A 13 -29.61 9.37 9.45
C LEU A 13 -29.39 8.28 8.38
N PHE A 14 -30.36 8.05 7.48
CA PHE A 14 -30.23 7.07 6.40
C PHE A 14 -29.26 7.53 5.30
N LEU A 15 -29.18 8.84 5.03
CA LEU A 15 -28.20 9.41 4.10
C LEU A 15 -26.77 9.39 4.65
N PHE A 16 -26.59 9.44 5.98
CA PHE A 16 -25.26 9.36 6.60
C PHE A 16 -24.71 7.92 6.64
N VAL A 17 -25.57 6.92 6.81
CA VAL A 17 -25.16 5.50 6.84
C VAL A 17 -24.81 4.97 5.45
N SER A 18 -25.31 5.58 4.36
CA SER A 18 -24.93 5.20 2.99
C SER A 18 -23.54 5.66 2.55
N GLN A 19 -22.82 6.47 3.34
CA GLN A 19 -21.49 6.98 2.97
C GLN A 19 -20.29 6.25 3.61
N ILE A 20 -20.49 5.16 4.34
CA ILE A 20 -19.37 4.44 4.95
C ILE A 20 -19.40 2.97 4.53
N THR A 21 -18.97 2.72 3.31
CA THR A 21 -18.13 1.57 2.98
C THR A 21 -17.32 1.94 1.74
N LEU A 22 -16.42 2.91 1.91
CA LEU A 22 -15.16 2.86 1.18
C LEU A 22 -14.44 1.64 1.74
N PHE A 23 -14.65 0.46 1.13
CA PHE A 23 -13.68 -0.62 1.24
C PHE A 23 -12.36 0.00 0.85
N SER A 24 -11.50 0.23 1.84
CA SER A 24 -10.14 0.66 1.55
C SER A 24 -9.56 -0.39 0.62
N GLN A 25 -9.04 0.04 -0.53
CA GLN A 25 -8.38 -0.86 -1.45
C GLN A 25 -7.25 -1.64 -0.75
N ASP A 26 -6.77 -1.18 0.41
CA ASP A 26 -5.79 -1.86 1.26
C ASP A 26 -6.29 -3.18 1.90
N GLU A 27 -7.58 -3.53 1.83
CA GLU A 27 -8.15 -4.71 2.53
C GLU A 27 -7.81 -6.07 1.90
N ILE A 28 -7.06 -6.08 0.79
CA ILE A 28 -6.61 -7.33 0.13
C ILE A 28 -5.33 -7.87 0.76
N LEU A 29 -4.44 -6.96 1.20
CA LEU A 29 -3.27 -7.30 2.00
C LEU A 29 -3.66 -7.08 3.46
N THR A 30 -4.19 -8.15 4.03
CA THR A 30 -4.61 -8.23 5.43
C THR A 30 -3.41 -8.10 6.38
N GLY A 31 -3.66 -7.88 7.67
CA GLY A 31 -2.61 -7.64 8.68
C GLY A 31 -1.64 -8.82 8.88
N PHE A 32 -0.74 -8.66 9.85
CA PHE A 32 0.27 -9.68 10.16
C PHE A 32 -0.37 -11.06 10.43
N ASN A 33 0.10 -12.09 9.71
CA ASN A 33 -0.42 -13.46 9.73
C ASN A 33 -1.90 -13.63 9.34
N GLU A 34 -2.48 -12.65 8.67
CA GLU A 34 -3.83 -12.77 8.12
C GLU A 34 -3.81 -13.33 6.70
N GLN A 35 -4.92 -13.94 6.28
CA GLN A 35 -5.03 -14.56 4.98
C GLN A 35 -5.23 -13.52 3.86
N ILE A 36 -4.32 -13.53 2.88
CA ILE A 36 -4.44 -12.71 1.67
C ILE A 36 -5.69 -13.11 0.87
N GLN A 37 -6.50 -12.11 0.51
CA GLN A 37 -7.75 -12.29 -0.23
C GLN A 37 -7.52 -12.34 -1.74
N PHE A 38 -6.81 -13.36 -2.22
CA PHE A 38 -6.40 -13.47 -3.64
C PHE A 38 -7.57 -13.37 -4.64
N SER A 39 -8.76 -13.84 -4.27
CA SER A 39 -9.96 -13.78 -5.12
C SER A 39 -10.44 -12.36 -5.42
N LYS A 40 -9.98 -11.36 -4.65
CA LYS A 40 -10.31 -9.95 -4.85
C LYS A 40 -9.29 -9.22 -5.73
N ILE A 41 -8.20 -9.88 -6.13
CA ILE A 41 -7.16 -9.26 -6.95
C ILE A 41 -7.62 -9.18 -8.40
N THR A 42 -7.71 -7.95 -8.91
CA THR A 42 -8.12 -7.64 -10.28
C THR A 42 -7.03 -6.82 -11.00
N PRO A 43 -7.10 -6.67 -12.34
CA PRO A 43 -6.18 -5.80 -13.06
C PRO A 43 -6.17 -4.35 -12.52
N ASP A 44 -7.34 -3.78 -12.22
CA ASP A 44 -7.46 -2.43 -11.67
C ASP A 44 -6.87 -2.32 -10.26
N TYR A 45 -7.02 -3.38 -9.44
CA TYR A 45 -6.37 -3.44 -8.14
C TYR A 45 -4.85 -3.42 -8.26
N ILE A 46 -4.29 -4.25 -9.15
CA ILE A 46 -2.85 -4.32 -9.38
C ILE A 46 -2.32 -2.95 -9.83
N GLU A 47 -2.99 -2.33 -10.79
CA GLU A 47 -2.57 -1.04 -11.36
C GLU A 47 -2.55 0.09 -10.32
N LYS A 48 -3.53 0.13 -9.42
CA LYS A 48 -3.60 1.17 -8.37
C LYS A 48 -2.67 0.88 -7.21
N SER A 49 -2.65 -0.37 -6.74
CA SER A 49 -1.92 -0.75 -5.52
C SER A 49 -0.41 -0.64 -5.69
N HIS A 50 0.17 -1.04 -6.84
CA HIS A 50 1.62 -0.96 -7.01
C HIS A 50 2.13 0.48 -6.99
N LYS A 51 1.42 1.40 -7.65
CA LYS A 51 1.75 2.84 -7.63
C LYS A 51 1.62 3.43 -6.23
N LYS A 52 0.53 3.08 -5.53
CA LYS A 52 0.30 3.51 -4.15
C LYS A 52 1.43 3.05 -3.23
N ALA A 53 1.84 1.78 -3.31
CA ALA A 53 2.92 1.24 -2.48
C ALA A 53 4.26 1.93 -2.74
N MET A 54 4.61 2.21 -3.99
CA MET A 54 5.83 2.98 -4.32
C MET A 54 5.76 4.41 -3.78
N ASN A 55 4.62 5.09 -3.92
CA ASN A 55 4.45 6.44 -3.41
C ASN A 55 4.54 6.49 -1.87
N GLU A 56 3.90 5.55 -1.18
CA GLU A 56 3.95 5.43 0.28
C GLU A 56 5.39 5.14 0.75
N LEU A 57 6.13 4.29 0.03
CA LEU A 57 7.54 4.03 0.35
C LEU A 57 8.42 5.25 0.11
N ASP A 58 8.24 5.98 -1.01
CA ASP A 58 8.94 7.25 -1.27
C ASP A 58 8.67 8.29 -0.16
N GLU A 59 7.44 8.39 0.33
CA GLU A 59 7.09 9.28 1.45
C GLU A 59 7.80 8.88 2.76
N LYS A 60 7.88 7.58 3.05
CA LYS A 60 8.59 7.06 4.22
C LYS A 60 10.10 7.27 4.10
N LEU A 61 10.69 7.01 2.94
CA LEU A 61 12.10 7.25 2.68
C LEU A 61 12.46 8.72 2.88
N LYS A 62 11.67 9.65 2.33
CA LYS A 62 11.86 11.09 2.59
C LYS A 62 11.84 11.44 4.07
N SER A 63 10.97 10.81 4.86
CA SER A 63 10.95 11.05 6.30
C SER A 63 12.22 10.56 7.00
N ILE A 64 12.83 9.47 6.52
CA ILE A 64 14.08 8.92 7.03
C ILE A 64 15.26 9.81 6.62
N TYR A 65 15.31 10.25 5.36
CA TYR A 65 16.41 11.08 4.83
C TYR A 65 16.51 12.44 5.54
N ASN A 66 15.39 12.96 6.02
CA ASN A 66 15.32 14.24 6.72
C ASN A 66 15.69 14.14 8.22
N ILE A 67 16.02 12.96 8.74
CA ILE A 67 16.48 12.83 10.13
C ILE A 67 17.95 13.29 10.18
N PRO A 68 18.27 14.32 10.99
CA PRO A 68 19.67 14.75 11.19
C PRO A 68 20.52 13.59 11.70
N ASP A 69 21.77 13.50 11.24
CA ASP A 69 22.68 12.38 11.54
C ASP A 69 22.78 12.11 13.05
N GLU A 70 22.92 13.16 13.86
CA GLU A 70 23.03 13.08 15.31
C GLU A 70 21.75 12.61 16.03
N MET A 71 20.62 12.60 15.33
CA MET A 71 19.31 12.18 15.84
C MET A 71 18.89 10.79 15.31
N ARG A 72 19.70 10.16 14.45
CA ARG A 72 19.43 8.83 13.94
C ARG A 72 19.58 7.77 15.02
N SER A 73 18.73 6.76 14.94
CA SER A 73 18.69 5.62 15.84
C SER A 73 18.22 4.39 15.09
N PHE A 74 18.39 3.22 15.69
CA PHE A 74 17.86 1.99 15.13
C PHE A 74 16.34 2.08 14.86
N ASP A 75 15.57 2.64 15.80
CA ASP A 75 14.11 2.67 15.72
C ASP A 75 13.58 3.63 14.65
N ASN A 76 14.14 4.85 14.56
CA ASN A 76 13.65 5.88 13.62
C ASN A 76 14.26 5.78 12.21
N THR A 77 15.32 4.98 12.03
CA THR A 77 15.96 4.79 10.72
C THR A 77 15.79 3.36 10.20
N ILE A 78 16.49 2.39 10.79
CA ILE A 78 16.57 1.02 10.27
C ILE A 78 15.23 0.30 10.38
N LYS A 79 14.62 0.34 11.56
CA LYS A 79 13.32 -0.28 11.80
C LYS A 79 12.20 0.45 11.06
N ALA A 80 12.26 1.78 10.97
CA ALA A 80 11.30 2.55 10.18
C ALA A 80 11.37 2.18 8.69
N TYR A 81 12.58 2.01 8.16
CA TYR A 81 12.79 1.51 6.80
C TYR A 81 12.23 0.09 6.61
N ASP A 82 12.57 -0.83 7.51
CA ASP A 82 12.13 -2.23 7.42
C ASP A 82 10.59 -2.33 7.42
N ILE A 83 9.93 -1.59 8.31
CA ILE A 83 8.46 -1.51 8.35
C ILE A 83 7.89 -0.92 7.05
N ALA A 84 8.52 0.12 6.48
CA ALA A 84 8.07 0.70 5.22
C ALA A 84 8.24 -0.28 4.05
N LEU A 85 9.35 -1.03 4.04
CA LEU A 85 9.69 -1.98 3.00
C LEU A 85 8.81 -3.24 3.05
N ASP A 86 8.38 -3.67 4.24
CA ASP A 86 7.52 -4.84 4.43
C ASP A 86 6.23 -4.77 3.60
N LYS A 87 5.54 -3.62 3.64
CA LYS A 87 4.31 -3.41 2.86
C LYS A 87 4.57 -3.49 1.36
N PHE A 88 5.65 -2.85 0.89
CA PHE A 88 6.06 -2.88 -0.51
C PHE A 88 6.38 -4.31 -0.97
N ASN A 89 7.21 -5.03 -0.20
CA ASN A 89 7.63 -6.39 -0.53
C ASN A 89 6.48 -7.39 -0.49
N THR A 90 5.58 -7.26 0.49
CA THR A 90 4.39 -8.11 0.59
C THR A 90 3.48 -7.95 -0.62
N LEU A 91 3.24 -6.71 -1.07
CA LEU A 91 2.48 -6.46 -2.28
C LEU A 91 3.19 -7.00 -3.52
N TRP A 92 4.49 -6.74 -3.65
CA TRP A 92 5.26 -7.20 -4.80
C TRP A 92 5.27 -8.73 -4.89
N GLY A 93 5.52 -9.44 -3.79
CA GLY A 93 5.46 -10.90 -3.76
C GLY A 93 4.08 -11.45 -4.13
N THR A 94 3.01 -10.80 -3.65
CA THR A 94 1.63 -11.13 -4.01
C THR A 94 1.38 -10.98 -5.51
N ILE A 95 1.77 -9.83 -6.09
CA ILE A 95 1.61 -9.55 -7.52
C ILE A 95 2.48 -10.49 -8.37
N TYR A 96 3.69 -10.81 -7.92
CA TYR A 96 4.55 -11.80 -8.55
C TYR A 96 3.88 -13.18 -8.63
N LEU A 97 3.23 -13.63 -7.54
CA LEU A 97 2.46 -14.87 -7.55
C LEU A 97 1.29 -14.78 -8.55
N MET A 98 0.57 -13.66 -8.61
CA MET A 98 -0.54 -13.48 -9.54
C MET A 98 -0.10 -13.57 -11.00
N ALA A 99 1.05 -12.99 -11.36
CA ALA A 99 1.61 -13.09 -12.70
C ALA A 99 1.84 -14.54 -13.16
N ASN A 100 2.18 -15.44 -12.22
CA ASN A 100 2.55 -16.82 -12.52
C ASN A 100 1.40 -17.82 -12.37
N ALA A 101 0.45 -17.58 -11.46
CA ALA A 101 -0.52 -18.59 -11.04
C ALA A 101 -2.00 -18.21 -11.25
N HIS A 102 -2.32 -16.94 -11.50
CA HIS A 102 -3.71 -16.52 -11.60
C HIS A 102 -4.39 -17.10 -12.86
N PRO A 103 -5.63 -17.62 -12.80
CA PRO A 103 -6.28 -18.25 -13.97
C PRO A 103 -6.68 -17.24 -15.05
N ASP A 104 -7.05 -16.02 -14.67
CA ASP A 104 -7.41 -14.95 -15.61
C ASP A 104 -6.17 -14.32 -16.27
N ALA A 105 -6.19 -14.23 -17.60
CA ALA A 105 -5.07 -13.76 -18.40
C ALA A 105 -4.81 -12.26 -18.26
N ALA A 106 -5.87 -11.44 -18.18
CA ALA A 106 -5.74 -10.00 -18.03
C ALA A 106 -5.08 -9.64 -16.69
N THR A 107 -5.42 -10.39 -15.63
CA THR A 107 -4.80 -10.25 -14.31
C THR A 107 -3.31 -10.62 -14.34
N ARG A 108 -2.94 -11.70 -15.05
CA ARG A 108 -1.52 -12.05 -15.23
C ARG A 108 -0.75 -10.98 -16.00
N GLU A 109 -1.33 -10.43 -17.05
CA GLU A 109 -0.71 -9.37 -17.86
C GLU A 109 -0.49 -8.09 -17.04
N ALA A 110 -1.52 -7.64 -16.31
CA ALA A 110 -1.40 -6.49 -15.40
C ALA A 110 -0.32 -6.73 -14.34
N ALA A 111 -0.26 -7.92 -13.76
CA ALA A 111 0.76 -8.29 -12.78
C ALA A 111 2.17 -8.30 -13.37
N ASN A 112 2.35 -8.82 -14.59
CA ASN A 112 3.64 -8.77 -15.29
C ASN A 112 4.11 -7.34 -15.54
N ASN A 113 3.22 -6.46 -15.98
CA ASN A 113 3.55 -5.04 -16.18
C ASN A 113 3.94 -4.37 -14.86
N ALA A 114 3.18 -4.60 -13.78
CA ALA A 114 3.52 -4.07 -12.46
C ALA A 114 4.87 -4.61 -11.93
N ASN A 115 5.20 -5.88 -12.20
CA ASN A 115 6.49 -6.47 -11.82
C ASN A 115 7.68 -5.78 -12.50
N ILE A 116 7.53 -5.33 -13.76
CA ILE A 116 8.57 -4.54 -14.45
C ILE A 116 8.79 -3.24 -13.68
N THR A 117 7.71 -2.54 -13.31
CA THR A 117 7.80 -1.28 -12.57
C THR A 117 8.39 -1.49 -11.18
N PHE A 118 7.99 -2.53 -10.45
CA PHE A 118 8.59 -2.87 -9.16
C PHE A 118 10.08 -3.19 -9.27
N ALA A 119 10.50 -3.95 -10.29
CA ALA A 119 11.91 -4.26 -10.50
C ALA A 119 12.74 -2.99 -10.79
N GLN A 120 12.21 -2.08 -11.61
CA GLN A 120 12.85 -0.78 -11.86
C GLN A 120 12.96 0.06 -10.57
N TYR A 121 11.91 0.09 -9.76
CA TYR A 121 11.89 0.80 -8.49
C TYR A 121 12.84 0.16 -7.45
N GLY A 122 12.89 -1.17 -7.37
CA GLY A 122 13.85 -1.89 -6.52
C GLY A 122 15.31 -1.60 -6.91
N ASN A 123 15.60 -1.52 -8.21
CA ASN A 123 16.93 -1.11 -8.70
C ASN A 123 17.24 0.33 -8.27
N LYS A 124 16.27 1.26 -8.40
CA LYS A 124 16.43 2.64 -7.91
C LYS A 124 16.76 2.67 -6.42
N LEU A 125 16.03 1.93 -5.57
CA LEU A 125 16.33 1.84 -4.13
C LEU A 125 17.73 1.31 -3.86
N SER A 126 18.15 0.26 -4.57
CA SER A 126 19.47 -0.36 -4.35
C SER A 126 20.64 0.58 -4.67
N LEU A 127 20.38 1.63 -5.45
CA LEU A 127 21.35 2.64 -5.88
C LEU A 127 21.10 3.99 -5.19
N ASP A 128 20.21 4.07 -4.22
CA ASP A 128 19.85 5.31 -3.53
C ASP A 128 20.95 5.69 -2.51
N GLU A 129 21.72 6.73 -2.83
CA GLU A 129 22.80 7.23 -1.98
C GLU A 129 22.31 7.83 -0.66
N ASP A 130 21.13 8.47 -0.64
CA ASP A 130 20.57 9.07 0.56
C ASP A 130 20.14 7.97 1.55
N LEU A 131 19.58 6.88 1.03
CA LEU A 131 19.28 5.68 1.82
C LEU A 131 20.55 5.06 2.39
N TYR A 132 21.60 4.90 1.57
CA TYR A 132 22.86 4.35 2.04
C TYR A 132 23.49 5.20 3.15
N ARG A 133 23.51 6.53 2.99
CA ARG A 133 24.03 7.47 3.99
C ARG A 133 23.23 7.39 5.28
N SER A 134 21.91 7.29 5.18
CA SER A 134 21.01 7.14 6.32
C SER A 134 21.38 5.97 7.23
N PHE A 135 21.97 4.89 6.69
CA PHE A 135 22.33 3.70 7.48
C PHE A 135 23.78 3.70 7.97
N LYS A 136 24.66 4.45 7.32
CA LYS A 136 26.10 4.43 7.58
C LYS A 136 26.55 5.49 8.57
N GLU A 137 25.97 6.68 8.44
CA GLU A 137 26.33 7.90 9.17
C GLU A 137 25.39 8.09 10.36
#